data_AF-A0A396GGV7-F1
#
_entry.id   AF-A0A396GGV7-F1
#
_cell.length_a   1.000
_cell.length_b   1.000
_cell.length_c   1.000
_cell.angle_alpha   90.00
_cell.angle_beta   90.00
_cell.angle_gamma   90.00
#
_symmetry.space_group_name_H-M   'P 1'
#
loop_
_entity.id
_entity.type
_entity.pdbx_description
1 polymer ?
#
loop_
_entity_poly.entity_id
_entity_poly.type
_entity_poly.pdbx_seq_one_letter_code
_entity_poly.pdbx_strand_id
1 'polypeptide(L)'
;MQGDCTHTFVIRDMRSVHADDVHNRAVYPIVTFQLKMRFKKCYVCNIFRATKVTVDNKWTPKNPCYFCDECFSLLHLAEDGSPLYTDFIEYDYNHD
;
A
#
# COMPACT_ATOMS: atom_id res chain seq x y z
N MET A 1 -14.77 -0.50 -1.21
CA MET A 1 -15.44 -1.07 -0.02
C MET A 1 -14.45 -0.99 1.14
N GLN A 2 -14.76 -0.26 2.21
CA GLN A 2 -13.88 -0.06 3.36
C GLN A 2 -14.33 -0.94 4.55
N GLY A 3 -13.44 -1.81 5.02
CA GLY A 3 -13.08 -1.98 6.44
C GLY A 3 -14.14 -2.38 7.48
N ASP A 4 -14.67 -3.61 7.40
CA ASP A 4 -15.54 -4.18 8.46
C ASP A 4 -14.97 -5.48 9.05
N CYS A 5 -13.65 -5.57 9.21
CA CYS A 5 -12.99 -6.73 9.82
C CYS A 5 -12.83 -6.54 11.34
N THR A 6 -13.42 -7.44 12.12
CA THR A 6 -13.16 -7.54 13.57
C THR A 6 -12.03 -8.55 13.81
N HIS A 7 -10.89 -8.09 14.33
CA HIS A 7 -9.75 -8.96 14.65
C HIS A 7 -9.62 -9.13 16.16
N THR A 8 -10.00 -10.30 16.67
CA THR A 8 -9.89 -10.63 18.09
C THR A 8 -8.54 -11.27 18.39
N PHE A 9 -7.79 -10.69 19.32
CA PHE A 9 -6.55 -11.25 19.83
C PHE A 9 -6.78 -11.81 21.23
N VAL A 10 -6.30 -13.04 21.48
CA VAL A 10 -6.36 -13.68 22.80
C VAL A 10 -4.94 -13.99 23.26
N ILE A 11 -4.47 -13.26 24.28
CA ILE A 11 -3.23 -13.55 24.97
C ILE A 11 -3.55 -14.52 26.10
N ARG A 12 -2.98 -15.72 26.05
CA ARG A 12 -3.27 -16.77 27.03
C ARG A 12 -2.43 -16.65 28.29
N ASP A 13 -1.18 -16.21 28.15
CA ASP A 13 -0.22 -16.14 29.23
C ASP A 13 0.75 -14.97 29.01
N MET A 14 1.15 -14.31 30.09
CA MET A 14 2.13 -13.25 30.11
C MET A 14 2.82 -13.25 31.47
N ARG A 15 4.16 -13.21 31.48
CA ARG A 15 4.96 -13.14 32.71
C ARG A 15 5.91 -11.95 32.69
N SER A 16 6.19 -11.39 33.86
CA SER A 16 7.28 -10.44 34.05
C SER A 16 8.63 -11.16 34.03
N VAL A 17 9.70 -10.41 33.75
CA VAL A 17 11.08 -10.94 33.84
C VAL A 17 11.39 -11.30 35.29
N HIS A 18 11.87 -12.51 35.52
CA HIS A 18 12.26 -13.04 36.83
C HIS A 18 13.77 -12.98 37.04
N ALA A 19 14.23 -12.99 38.29
CA ALA A 19 15.66 -12.97 38.62
C ALA A 19 16.43 -14.21 38.10
N ASP A 20 15.73 -15.34 37.97
CA ASP A 20 16.29 -16.60 37.45
C ASP A 20 16.25 -16.69 35.92
N ASP A 21 15.63 -15.72 35.25
CA ASP A 21 15.62 -15.68 33.79
C ASP A 21 17.01 -15.33 33.25
N VAL A 22 17.30 -15.73 32.01
CA VAL A 22 18.56 -15.38 31.37
C VAL A 22 18.56 -13.88 31.06
N HIS A 23 19.40 -13.10 31.75
CA HIS A 23 19.49 -11.64 31.58
C HIS A 23 20.30 -11.24 30.32
N ASN A 24 20.15 -11.98 29.23
CA ASN A 24 20.73 -11.68 27.94
C ASN A 24 19.63 -11.50 26.91
N ARG A 25 19.45 -10.27 26.43
CA ARG A 25 18.44 -9.94 25.42
C ARG A 25 18.55 -10.83 24.17
N ALA A 26 19.76 -11.22 23.78
CA ALA A 26 19.99 -12.04 22.59
C ALA A 26 19.37 -13.46 22.65
N VAL A 27 18.98 -13.96 23.83
CA VAL A 27 18.35 -15.29 23.97
C VAL A 27 16.82 -15.25 23.86
N TYR A 28 16.21 -14.07 23.76
CA TYR A 28 14.78 -13.90 23.52
C TYR A 28 14.49 -13.59 22.06
N PRO A 29 13.31 -13.96 21.54
CA PRO A 29 12.88 -13.53 20.20
C PRO A 29 12.75 -12.01 20.17
N ILE A 30 13.72 -11.34 19.54
CA ILE A 30 13.71 -9.90 19.33
C ILE A 30 13.50 -9.65 17.85
N VAL A 31 12.48 -8.85 17.52
CA VAL A 31 12.31 -8.33 16.17
C VAL A 31 13.45 -7.33 15.91
N THR A 32 14.50 -7.79 15.23
CA THR A 32 15.66 -6.97 14.88
C THR A 32 15.43 -6.15 13.62
N PHE A 33 14.47 -6.57 12.79
CA PHE A 33 14.07 -5.89 11.57
C PHE A 33 12.56 -6.06 11.34
N GLN A 34 11.89 -4.95 11.07
CA GLN A 34 10.54 -4.95 10.56
C GLN A 34 10.57 -4.27 9.19
N LEU A 35 10.19 -5.01 8.15
CA LEU A 35 10.12 -4.46 6.81
C LEU A 35 9.04 -3.37 6.79
N LYS A 36 9.44 -2.12 6.56
CA LYS A 36 8.48 -1.06 6.25
C LYS A 36 7.86 -1.38 4.89
N MET A 37 6.55 -1.55 4.85
CA MET A 37 5.81 -1.66 3.59
C MET A 37 6.13 -0.43 2.72
N ARG A 38 6.70 -0.68 1.54
CA ARG A 38 7.03 0.35 0.57
C ARG A 38 5.91 0.45 -0.45
N PHE A 39 5.05 1.43 -0.27
CA PHE A 39 4.04 1.76 -1.27
C PHE A 39 4.65 2.60 -2.41
N LYS A 40 4.20 2.35 -3.64
CA LYS A 40 4.47 3.27 -4.75
C LYS A 40 3.61 4.50 -4.57
N LYS A 41 4.22 5.68 -4.72
CA LYS A 41 3.49 6.95 -4.79
C LYS A 41 3.01 7.19 -6.21
N CYS A 42 1.95 7.98 -6.35
CA CYS A 42 1.52 8.48 -7.64
C CYS A 42 2.66 9.23 -8.35
N TYR A 43 2.88 8.94 -9.62
CA TYR A 43 3.93 9.58 -10.42
C TYR A 43 3.60 11.02 -10.82
N VAL A 44 2.32 11.40 -10.79
CA VAL A 44 1.88 12.77 -11.08
C VAL A 44 2.11 13.66 -9.86
N CYS A 45 1.45 13.39 -8.72
CA CYS A 45 1.52 14.27 -7.56
C CYS A 45 2.68 13.97 -6.61
N ASN A 46 3.22 12.75 -6.58
CA ASN A 46 4.22 12.28 -5.60
C ASN A 46 3.83 12.48 -4.11
N ILE A 47 2.55 12.70 -3.85
CA ILE A 47 1.98 12.91 -2.51
C ILE A 47 1.28 11.63 -2.06
N PHE A 48 0.22 11.26 -2.77
CA PHE A 48 -0.64 10.13 -2.42
C PHE A 48 -0.09 8.79 -2.90
N ARG A 49 -0.52 7.71 -2.22
CA ARG A 49 -0.24 6.34 -2.65
C ARG A 49 -0.90 6.06 -4.01
N ALA A 50 -0.24 5.27 -4.82
CA ALA A 50 -0.84 4.75 -6.03
C ALA A 50 -1.89 3.69 -5.68
N THR A 51 -2.99 3.72 -6.41
CA THR A 51 -4.12 2.78 -6.35
C THR A 51 -4.42 2.20 -7.72
N LYS A 52 -3.92 2.83 -8.79
CA LYS A 52 -4.12 2.43 -10.18
C LYS A 52 -2.80 2.41 -10.91
N VAL A 53 -2.68 1.50 -11.87
CA VAL A 53 -1.54 1.43 -12.78
C VAL A 53 -2.05 1.33 -14.22
N THR A 54 -1.49 2.15 -15.10
CA THR A 54 -1.77 2.09 -16.54
C THR A 54 -0.56 1.60 -17.31
N VAL A 55 -0.83 0.80 -18.35
CA VAL A 55 0.14 0.27 -19.30
C VAL A 55 -0.19 0.79 -20.68
N ASP A 56 0.85 1.10 -21.46
CA ASP A 56 0.75 1.60 -22.85
C ASP A 56 -0.02 2.92 -22.99
N ASN A 57 -0.03 3.72 -21.93
CA ASN A 57 -0.69 5.02 -21.94
C ASN A 57 0.16 6.09 -22.63
N LYS A 58 -0.34 6.57 -23.78
CA LYS A 58 0.32 7.58 -24.64
C LYS A 58 0.60 8.93 -23.96
N TRP A 59 -0.13 9.26 -22.90
CA TRP A 59 0.00 10.55 -22.19
C TRP A 59 0.96 10.47 -21.00
N THR A 60 1.55 9.31 -20.76
CA THR A 60 2.42 9.10 -19.60
C THR A 60 3.88 8.97 -20.00
N PRO A 61 4.81 9.61 -19.28
CA PRO A 61 6.24 9.53 -19.58
C PRO A 61 6.88 8.20 -19.15
N LYS A 62 6.13 7.34 -18.44
CA LYS A 62 6.60 6.05 -17.91
C LYS A 62 5.58 4.98 -18.23
N ASN A 63 6.05 3.77 -18.54
CA ASN A 63 5.21 2.61 -18.80
C ASN A 63 5.78 1.41 -18.02
N PRO A 64 5.09 0.87 -17.00
CA PRO A 64 3.80 1.29 -16.46
C PRO A 64 3.83 2.61 -15.68
N CYS A 65 2.71 3.32 -15.64
CA CYS A 65 2.55 4.56 -14.86
C CYS A 65 1.60 4.36 -13.67
N TYR A 66 1.99 4.85 -12.50
CA TYR A 66 1.24 4.69 -11.25
C TYR A 66 0.48 5.97 -10.85
N PHE A 67 -0.80 5.84 -10.52
CA PHE A 67 -1.70 6.94 -10.19
C PHE A 67 -2.40 6.74 -8.84
N CYS A 68 -2.63 7.83 -8.11
CA CYS A 68 -3.69 7.86 -7.11
C CYS A 68 -5.03 8.14 -7.79
N ASP A 69 -6.13 7.86 -7.10
CA ASP A 69 -7.48 7.99 -7.66
C ASP A 69 -7.76 9.38 -8.22
N GLU A 70 -7.36 10.44 -7.51
CA GLU A 70 -7.58 11.83 -7.95
C GLU A 70 -6.83 12.15 -9.26
N CYS A 71 -5.53 11.86 -9.32
CA CYS A 71 -4.74 12.11 -10.53
C CYS A 71 -5.15 11.21 -11.69
N PHE A 72 -5.64 10.00 -11.41
CA PHE A 72 -6.19 9.13 -12.44
C PHE A 72 -7.45 9.76 -13.05
N SER A 73 -8.42 10.16 -12.21
CA SER A 73 -9.67 10.76 -12.66
C SER A 73 -9.44 12.03 -13.47
N LEU A 74 -8.57 12.92 -13.00
CA LEU A 74 -8.26 14.18 -13.70
C LEU A 74 -7.66 14.00 -15.10
N LEU A 75 -6.94 12.90 -15.34
CA LEU A 75 -6.26 12.65 -16.61
C LEU A 75 -7.07 11.78 -17.56
N HIS A 76 -7.87 10.85 -17.04
CA HIS A 76 -8.52 9.81 -17.84
C HIS A 76 -10.04 9.94 -17.90
N LEU A 77 -10.68 10.70 -17.01
CA LEU A 77 -12.13 10.81 -16.96
C LEU A 77 -12.59 12.21 -17.36
N ALA A 78 -13.73 12.28 -18.06
CA ALA A 78 -14.46 13.51 -18.33
C ALA A 78 -15.27 13.93 -17.10
N GLU A 79 -15.88 15.11 -17.14
CA GLU A 79 -16.68 15.66 -16.03
C GLU A 79 -17.88 14.77 -15.65
N ASP A 80 -18.40 13.98 -16.59
CA ASP A 80 -19.49 13.02 -16.40
C ASP A 80 -19.00 11.64 -15.88
N GLY A 81 -17.69 11.48 -15.68
CA GLY A 81 -17.06 10.25 -15.24
C GLY A 81 -16.81 9.23 -16.36
N SER A 82 -17.11 9.56 -17.62
CA SER A 82 -16.78 8.70 -18.76
C SER A 82 -15.27 8.78 -19.09
N PRO A 83 -14.66 7.69 -19.60
CA PRO A 83 -13.25 7.73 -19.99
C PRO A 83 -13.06 8.63 -21.22
N LEU A 84 -12.14 9.60 -21.13
CA LEU A 84 -11.75 10.50 -22.24
C LEU A 84 -11.16 9.74 -23.43
N TYR A 85 -10.50 8.62 -23.15
CA TYR A 85 -9.91 7.72 -24.13
C TYR A 85 -9.75 6.33 -23.48
N THR A 86 -9.61 5.29 -24.30
CA THR A 86 -9.59 3.88 -23.85
C THR A 86 -8.41 3.09 -24.42
N ASP A 87 -7.47 3.76 -25.09
CA ASP A 87 -6.25 3.18 -25.64
C ASP A 87 -5.14 3.03 -24.59
N PHE A 88 -5.47 2.43 -23.45
CA PHE A 88 -4.53 1.99 -22.41
C PHE A 88 -5.14 0.84 -21.63
N ILE A 89 -4.28 0.06 -20.97
CA ILE A 89 -4.73 -1.01 -20.08
C ILE A 89 -4.62 -0.51 -18.64
N GLU A 90 -5.71 -0.62 -17.88
CA GLU A 90 -5.78 -0.24 -16.47
C GLU A 90 -5.79 -1.49 -15.58
N TYR A 91 -5.03 -1.45 -14.49
CA TYR A 91 -5.11 -2.43 -13.41
C TYR A 91 -5.24 -1.72 -12.06
N ASP A 92 -6.00 -2.33 -11.14
CA ASP A 92 -5.98 -1.92 -9.74
C ASP A 92 -4.65 -2.32 -9.10
N TYR A 93 -4.06 -1.37 -8.40
CA TYR A 93 -2.79 -1.53 -7.71
C TYR A 93 -3.03 -1.67 -6.20
N ASN A 94 -3.33 -2.91 -5.81
CA ASN A 94 -3.50 -3.29 -4.42
C ASN A 94 -2.14 -3.73 -3.84
N HIS A 95 -1.74 -3.10 -2.75
CA HIS A 95 -0.59 -3.50 -1.95
C HIS A 95 -1.08 -4.37 -0.79
N ASP A 96 -0.71 -5.65 -0.76
CA ASP A 96 -0.80 -6.54 0.41
C ASP A 96 0.19 -6.13 1.53
#